data_AF-A0A953RN37-F1
#
_entry.id   AF-A0A953RN37-F1
#
_cell.length_a   1.000
_cell.length_b   1.000
_cell.length_c   1.000
_cell.angle_alpha   90.00
_cell.angle_beta   90.00
_cell.angle_gamma   90.00
#
_symmetry.space_group_name_H-M   'P 1'
#
loop_
_entity.id
_entity.type
_entity.pdbx_description
1 polymer ?
#
loop_
_entity_poly.entity_id
_entity_poly.type
_entity_poly.pdbx_seq_one_letter_code
_entity_poly.pdbx_strand_id
1 'polypeptide(L)'
;MKRISGSSFMVLPVILASLATLTVAAAADVVTFFPGPVDTGVPAYARIERTPVDGKPLVHHDKDWAVIYFYRDPACVPVAFNLLDFVDAPKAFDCSMTVVGSSTWKNGPSPLEEVAFETVTYGTGKVPVWFVRWDALRAAIADNTLTMSELNDALFRLRGGVLKGTASFLKETLRPYVGPGVSGGVELEYTMTMVEARGLLEDGRTFDFQSFENFQTEKNDIESKTVTIIRFK
;
A
#
# COMPACT_ATOMS: atom_id res chain seq x y z
N MET A 1 74.60 41.54 49.16
CA MET A 1 75.04 40.62 48.07
C MET A 1 74.73 39.17 48.48
N LYS A 2 73.62 38.59 47.99
CA LYS A 2 73.45 37.15 47.69
C LYS A 2 72.04 36.91 47.16
N ARG A 3 71.94 36.64 45.85
CA ARG A 3 70.78 36.04 45.18
C ARG A 3 70.84 34.53 45.41
N ILE A 4 69.72 33.89 45.73
CA ILE A 4 69.45 32.49 45.32
C ILE A 4 67.98 32.42 44.90
N SER A 5 67.82 32.05 43.63
CA SER A 5 66.59 31.87 42.86
C SER A 5 65.92 30.54 43.23
N GLY A 6 64.64 30.58 43.61
CA GLY A 6 63.82 29.39 43.81
C GLY A 6 63.01 29.07 42.55
N SER A 7 63.35 27.97 41.90
CA SER A 7 62.69 27.46 40.70
C SER A 7 61.28 26.94 41.02
N SER A 8 60.26 27.53 40.40
CA SER A 8 58.89 27.01 40.44
C SER A 8 58.74 25.83 39.48
N PHE A 9 58.44 24.66 40.04
CA PHE A 9 58.03 23.48 39.26
C PHE A 9 56.61 23.69 38.73
N MET A 10 56.49 23.84 37.40
CA MET A 10 55.22 23.93 36.69
C MET A 10 54.73 22.51 36.40
N VAL A 11 53.74 22.03 37.16
CA VAL A 11 53.08 20.74 36.94
C VAL A 11 52.02 20.93 35.85
N LEU A 12 52.24 20.34 34.68
CA LEU A 12 51.31 20.35 33.56
C LEU A 12 50.22 19.29 33.80
N PRO A 13 48.92 19.64 33.88
CA PRO A 13 47.87 18.64 33.93
C PRO A 13 47.70 18.01 32.54
N VAL A 14 48.03 16.73 32.42
CA VAL A 14 47.67 15.91 31.26
C VAL A 14 46.17 15.68 31.32
N ILE A 15 45.39 16.50 30.61
CA ILE A 15 43.97 16.29 30.40
C ILE A 15 43.84 15.16 29.37
N LEU A 16 43.59 13.95 29.87
CA LEU A 16 43.26 12.79 29.06
C LEU A 16 41.82 12.96 28.54
N ALA A 17 41.66 13.60 27.38
CA ALA A 17 40.37 13.72 26.71
C ALA A 17 39.95 12.33 26.22
N SER A 18 39.09 11.66 26.98
CA SER A 18 38.44 10.42 26.58
C SER A 18 37.49 10.75 25.42
N LEU A 19 37.90 10.45 24.18
CA LEU A 19 36.99 10.45 23.03
C LEU A 19 35.96 9.34 23.25
N ALA A 20 34.79 9.69 23.79
CA ALA A 20 33.63 8.82 23.74
C ALA A 20 33.16 8.79 22.28
N THR A 21 33.50 7.72 21.56
CA THR A 21 32.90 7.44 20.24
C THR A 21 31.43 7.11 20.46
N LEU A 22 30.55 8.09 20.26
CA LEU A 22 29.12 7.84 20.09
C LEU A 22 28.94 7.01 18.82
N THR A 23 28.81 5.69 18.98
CA THR A 23 28.31 4.83 17.91
C THR A 23 26.85 5.17 17.70
N VAL A 24 26.56 5.94 16.65
CA VAL A 24 25.20 6.07 16.14
C VAL A 24 24.83 4.70 15.59
N ALA A 25 23.98 3.96 16.32
CA ALA A 25 23.37 2.77 15.76
C ALA A 25 22.52 3.22 14.58
N ALA A 26 22.85 2.76 13.37
CA ALA A 26 21.96 2.93 12.23
C ALA A 26 20.63 2.25 12.58
N ALA A 27 19.53 3.00 12.57
CA ALA A 27 18.20 2.42 12.74
C ALA A 27 17.97 1.43 11.59
N ALA A 28 17.73 0.16 11.94
CA ALA A 28 17.37 -0.85 10.96
C ALA A 28 15.87 -0.76 10.66
N ASP A 29 15.50 -0.99 9.40
CA ASP A 29 14.09 -1.05 8.98
C ASP A 29 13.34 -2.11 9.82
N VAL A 30 12.14 -1.76 10.27
CA VAL A 30 11.28 -2.64 11.08
C VAL A 30 10.34 -3.38 10.15
N VAL A 31 10.26 -4.71 10.27
CA VAL A 31 9.32 -5.53 9.48
C VAL A 31 8.24 -6.09 10.39
N THR A 32 6.98 -5.85 10.03
CA THR A 32 5.80 -6.45 10.66
C THR A 32 5.12 -7.41 9.69
N PHE A 33 4.30 -8.32 10.24
CA PHE A 33 3.51 -9.27 9.46
C PHE A 33 2.03 -9.08 9.77
N PHE A 34 1.20 -9.14 8.73
CA PHE A 34 -0.23 -9.06 8.85
C PHE A 34 -0.95 -10.27 8.23
N PRO A 35 -2.13 -10.65 8.78
CA PRO A 35 -2.65 -10.16 10.05
C PRO A 35 -1.81 -10.67 11.22
N GLY A 36 -1.56 -9.81 12.20
CA GLY A 36 -0.71 -10.09 13.36
C GLY A 36 -1.02 -9.17 14.55
N PRO A 37 -0.42 -9.44 15.72
CA PRO A 37 -0.72 -8.68 16.95
C PRO A 37 -0.22 -7.22 16.91
N VAL A 38 0.78 -6.94 16.09
CA VAL A 38 1.36 -5.59 15.91
C VAL A 38 0.79 -4.90 14.68
N ASP A 39 0.43 -5.68 13.66
CA ASP A 39 -0.01 -5.18 12.38
C ASP A 39 -1.23 -5.99 11.92
N THR A 40 -2.40 -5.38 12.02
CA THR A 40 -3.68 -5.99 11.65
C THR A 40 -3.92 -5.98 10.14
N GLY A 41 -2.99 -5.42 9.36
CA GLY A 41 -3.13 -5.16 7.94
C GLY A 41 -4.02 -3.96 7.66
N VAL A 42 -4.24 -3.68 6.38
CA VAL A 42 -5.04 -2.53 5.94
C VAL A 42 -6.52 -2.71 6.33
N PRO A 43 -7.18 -1.70 6.92
CA PRO A 43 -8.63 -1.67 7.14
C PRO A 43 -9.41 -1.37 5.85
N ALA A 44 -9.09 -2.09 4.77
CA ALA A 44 -9.74 -1.95 3.47
C ALA A 44 -10.38 -3.26 3.03
N TYR A 45 -11.42 -3.16 2.22
CA TYR A 45 -12.12 -4.34 1.67
C TYR A 45 -11.55 -4.77 0.32
N ALA A 46 -11.19 -3.83 -0.55
CA ALA A 46 -10.78 -4.10 -1.92
C ALA A 46 -9.71 -3.12 -2.42
N ARG A 47 -8.93 -3.54 -3.41
CA ARG A 47 -8.00 -2.65 -4.13
C ARG A 47 -8.75 -1.85 -5.18
N ILE A 48 -9.38 -0.80 -4.70
CA ILE A 48 -9.90 0.31 -5.49
C ILE A 48 -9.98 1.50 -4.54
N GLU A 49 -9.47 2.66 -4.95
CA GLU A 49 -9.35 3.82 -4.07
C GLU A 49 -9.34 5.10 -4.90
N ARG A 50 -9.43 6.26 -4.26
CA ARG A 50 -9.06 7.52 -4.89
C ARG A 50 -7.56 7.73 -4.78
N THR A 51 -6.95 8.34 -5.80
CA THR A 51 -5.57 8.82 -5.66
C THR A 51 -5.55 9.92 -4.58
N PRO A 52 -4.53 9.95 -3.70
CA PRO A 52 -4.35 11.04 -2.75
C PRO A 52 -4.06 12.39 -3.43
N VAL A 53 -3.63 12.35 -4.69
CA VAL A 53 -3.12 13.50 -5.44
C VAL A 53 -4.25 14.33 -6.03
N ASP A 54 -5.13 13.70 -6.80
CA ASP A 54 -6.17 14.38 -7.58
C ASP A 54 -7.58 13.89 -7.24
N GLY A 55 -7.71 12.97 -6.28
CA GLY A 55 -8.98 12.42 -5.83
C GLY A 55 -9.68 11.55 -6.87
N LYS A 56 -9.05 11.25 -8.02
CA LYS A 56 -9.64 10.40 -9.05
C LYS A 56 -9.55 8.92 -8.67
N PRO A 57 -10.48 8.07 -9.12
CA PRO A 57 -10.36 6.64 -8.89
C PRO A 57 -9.09 6.03 -9.50
N LEU A 58 -8.33 5.32 -8.67
CA LEU A 58 -7.22 4.45 -9.01
C LEU A 58 -7.77 3.04 -9.27
N VAL A 59 -7.77 2.63 -10.54
CA VAL A 59 -8.35 1.35 -10.96
C VAL A 59 -7.37 0.64 -11.88
N HIS A 60 -7.04 -0.62 -11.57
CA HIS A 60 -6.28 -1.47 -12.49
C HIS A 60 -7.19 -1.93 -13.62
N HIS A 61 -6.88 -1.53 -14.86
CA HIS A 61 -7.73 -1.86 -16.01
C HIS A 61 -6.94 -1.93 -17.32
N ASP A 62 -7.38 -2.80 -18.23
CA ASP A 62 -6.98 -2.72 -19.64
C ASP A 62 -8.04 -1.93 -20.45
N LYS A 63 -8.05 -2.10 -21.78
CA LYS A 63 -9.02 -1.41 -22.65
C LYS A 63 -10.47 -1.86 -22.45
N ASP A 64 -10.69 -3.08 -21.97
CA ASP A 64 -11.99 -3.74 -21.91
C ASP A 64 -12.46 -3.97 -20.47
N TRP A 65 -11.54 -4.31 -19.56
CA TRP A 65 -11.84 -4.80 -18.21
C TRP A 65 -11.06 -4.05 -17.15
N ALA A 66 -11.74 -3.71 -16.07
CA ALA A 66 -11.17 -3.37 -14.78
C ALA A 66 -11.17 -4.60 -13.87
N VAL A 67 -10.21 -4.66 -12.97
CA VAL A 67 -10.11 -5.71 -11.95
C VAL A 67 -10.18 -5.12 -10.55
N ILE A 68 -10.97 -5.77 -9.70
CA ILE A 68 -11.12 -5.45 -8.28
C ILE A 68 -10.88 -6.75 -7.53
N TYR A 69 -9.80 -6.81 -6.75
CA TYR A 69 -9.55 -7.92 -5.84
C TYR A 69 -9.79 -7.48 -4.41
N PHE A 70 -10.32 -8.39 -3.60
CA PHE A 70 -10.77 -8.08 -2.26
C PHE A 70 -9.78 -8.61 -1.23
N TYR A 71 -9.27 -7.73 -0.36
CA TYR A 71 -8.44 -8.09 0.79
C TYR A 71 -9.23 -8.82 1.88
N ARG A 72 -10.57 -8.70 1.84
CA ARG A 72 -11.52 -9.27 2.79
C ARG A 72 -12.70 -9.87 2.03
N ASP A 73 -13.57 -10.60 2.71
CA ASP A 73 -14.76 -11.16 2.05
C ASP A 73 -15.68 -10.03 1.51
N PRO A 74 -16.03 -10.00 0.20
CA PRO A 74 -16.94 -9.00 -0.36
C PRO A 74 -18.34 -9.02 0.29
N ALA A 75 -18.77 -10.13 0.88
CA ALA A 75 -20.04 -10.20 1.62
C ALA A 75 -20.01 -9.39 2.93
N CYS A 76 -18.82 -9.04 3.42
CA CYS A 76 -18.64 -8.27 4.65
C CYS A 76 -18.66 -6.75 4.43
N VAL A 77 -18.67 -6.30 3.16
CA VAL A 77 -18.69 -4.87 2.83
C VAL A 77 -20.06 -4.28 3.18
N PRO A 78 -20.13 -3.21 3.99
CA PRO A 78 -21.40 -2.54 4.27
C PRO A 78 -22.05 -2.02 2.98
N VAL A 79 -23.36 -2.22 2.84
CA VAL A 79 -24.10 -1.89 1.61
C VAL A 79 -23.91 -0.44 1.17
N ALA A 80 -23.85 0.50 2.12
CA ALA A 80 -23.70 1.93 1.88
C ALA A 80 -22.24 2.41 1.89
N PHE A 81 -21.27 1.52 2.07
CA PHE A 81 -19.85 1.91 2.03
C PHE A 81 -19.45 2.27 0.61
N ASN A 82 -18.78 3.42 0.46
CA ASN A 82 -18.19 3.82 -0.81
C ASN A 82 -16.82 3.17 -0.94
N LEU A 83 -16.69 2.18 -1.83
CA LEU A 83 -15.46 1.43 -2.05
C LEU A 83 -14.27 2.34 -2.41
N LEU A 84 -14.52 3.51 -3.00
CA LEU A 84 -13.48 4.47 -3.36
C LEU A 84 -12.82 5.15 -2.14
N ASP A 85 -13.45 5.10 -0.96
CA ASP A 85 -12.87 5.66 0.27
C ASP A 85 -11.74 4.81 0.85
N PHE A 86 -11.57 3.58 0.33
CA PHE A 86 -10.52 2.61 0.67
C PHE A 86 -10.53 2.10 2.11
N VAL A 87 -10.43 3.01 3.09
CA VAL A 87 -10.31 2.75 4.53
C VAL A 87 -11.68 2.81 5.23
N ASP A 88 -12.00 1.75 6.00
CA ASP A 88 -13.16 1.68 6.89
C ASP A 88 -12.75 1.14 8.27
N ALA A 89 -12.00 1.95 9.03
CA ALA A 89 -11.61 1.59 10.39
C ALA A 89 -12.66 2.08 11.42
N PRO A 90 -13.04 1.27 12.42
CA PRO A 90 -12.53 -0.08 12.70
C PRO A 90 -13.29 -1.21 12.00
N LYS A 91 -14.41 -0.93 11.31
CA LYS A 91 -15.37 -1.96 10.85
C LYS A 91 -14.76 -3.03 9.94
N ALA A 92 -13.86 -2.64 9.03
CA ALA A 92 -13.20 -3.59 8.13
C ALA A 92 -12.38 -4.65 8.90
N PHE A 93 -11.90 -4.35 10.11
CA PHE A 93 -11.18 -5.32 10.93
C PHE A 93 -12.04 -6.48 11.42
N ASP A 94 -13.37 -6.32 11.46
CA ASP A 94 -14.30 -7.40 11.82
C ASP A 94 -14.40 -8.47 10.72
N CYS A 95 -13.93 -8.16 9.52
CA CYS A 95 -13.97 -9.06 8.37
C CYS A 95 -12.67 -9.84 8.23
N SER A 96 -12.75 -11.15 8.00
CA SER A 96 -11.55 -11.98 7.80
C SER A 96 -10.77 -11.57 6.55
N MET A 97 -9.44 -11.53 6.65
CA MET A 97 -8.57 -11.26 5.51
C MET A 97 -8.46 -12.47 4.60
N THR A 98 -8.44 -12.22 3.29
CA THR A 98 -8.16 -13.17 2.22
C THR A 98 -6.70 -13.10 1.79
N VAL A 99 -5.93 -12.18 2.38
CA VAL A 99 -4.52 -11.96 2.12
C VAL A 99 -3.72 -11.94 3.42
N VAL A 100 -2.42 -12.18 3.31
CA VAL A 100 -1.42 -12.06 4.37
C VAL A 100 -0.22 -11.33 3.80
N GLY A 101 0.68 -10.82 4.63
CA GLY A 101 1.84 -10.11 4.10
C GLY A 101 2.77 -9.57 5.16
N SER A 102 3.62 -8.66 4.70
CA SER A 102 4.54 -7.92 5.55
C SER A 102 4.60 -6.45 5.14
N SER A 103 4.78 -5.61 6.14
CA SER A 103 5.02 -4.18 5.97
C SER A 103 6.40 -3.83 6.52
N THR A 104 7.16 -3.09 5.72
CA THR A 104 8.50 -2.60 6.05
C THR A 104 8.39 -1.12 6.40
N TRP A 105 8.81 -0.77 7.60
CA TRP A 105 8.75 0.55 8.21
C TRP A 105 10.15 1.09 8.43
N LYS A 106 10.33 2.41 8.47
CA LYS A 106 11.64 2.98 8.83
C LYS A 106 11.83 3.00 10.33
N ASN A 107 10.81 3.40 11.06
CA ASN A 107 10.85 3.52 12.52
C ASN A 107 9.85 2.59 13.23
N GLY A 108 8.92 1.99 12.50
CA GLY A 108 7.89 1.09 13.03
C GLY A 108 6.47 1.62 12.79
N PRO A 109 5.44 0.79 13.02
CA PRO A 109 4.04 1.20 12.81
C PRO A 109 3.59 2.26 13.83
N SER A 110 2.34 2.70 13.67
CA SER A 110 1.68 3.68 14.54
C SER A 110 1.95 3.42 16.04
N PRO A 111 2.27 4.46 16.83
CA PRO A 111 2.16 5.89 16.51
C PRO A 111 3.39 6.51 15.82
N LEU A 112 4.42 5.72 15.48
CA LEU A 112 5.66 6.25 14.91
C LEU A 112 5.49 6.66 13.45
N GLU A 113 4.88 5.80 12.66
CA GLU A 113 4.60 6.01 11.23
C GLU A 113 3.18 5.56 10.90
N GLU A 114 2.51 6.29 10.01
CA GLU A 114 1.17 5.95 9.54
C GLU A 114 1.19 5.05 8.30
N VAL A 115 2.29 5.08 7.55
CA VAL A 115 2.42 4.43 6.25
C VAL A 115 3.75 3.68 6.19
N ALA A 116 3.69 2.40 5.84
CA ALA A 116 4.89 1.59 5.61
C ALA A 116 5.61 2.03 4.32
N PHE A 117 6.94 2.00 4.34
CA PHE A 117 7.78 2.26 3.16
C PHE A 117 7.53 1.23 2.04
N GLU A 118 7.27 -0.03 2.40
CA GLU A 118 6.91 -1.08 1.46
C GLU A 118 5.90 -2.02 2.11
N THR A 119 4.94 -2.52 1.34
CA THR A 119 4.05 -3.59 1.74
C THR A 119 4.05 -4.68 0.67
N VAL A 120 4.27 -5.92 1.09
CA VAL A 120 4.19 -7.09 0.22
C VAL A 120 3.06 -7.99 0.70
N THR A 121 2.07 -8.19 -0.16
CA THR A 121 0.83 -8.91 0.13
C THR A 121 0.75 -10.17 -0.71
N TYR A 122 0.29 -11.26 -0.11
CA TYR A 122 0.07 -12.57 -0.72
C TYR A 122 -1.35 -13.05 -0.47
N GLY A 123 -2.00 -13.59 -1.49
CA GLY A 123 -3.30 -14.24 -1.33
C GLY A 123 -3.22 -15.55 -0.55
N THR A 124 -4.24 -15.86 0.25
CA THR A 124 -4.34 -17.14 0.99
C THR A 124 -4.82 -18.32 0.13
N GLY A 125 -4.77 -18.16 -1.20
CA GLY A 125 -5.24 -19.14 -2.18
C GLY A 125 -6.74 -19.09 -2.47
N LYS A 126 -7.48 -18.15 -1.85
CA LYS A 126 -8.92 -17.94 -2.07
C LYS A 126 -9.30 -16.47 -2.11
N VAL A 127 -8.54 -15.65 -2.85
CA VAL A 127 -8.81 -14.21 -2.92
C VAL A 127 -9.97 -13.94 -3.89
N PRO A 128 -11.08 -13.32 -3.48
CA PRO A 128 -12.13 -12.91 -4.41
C PRO A 128 -11.61 -11.87 -5.40
N VAL A 129 -11.85 -12.11 -6.69
CA VAL A 129 -11.46 -11.20 -7.77
C VAL A 129 -12.63 -11.01 -8.72
N TRP A 130 -13.00 -9.76 -8.95
CA TRP A 130 -14.11 -9.38 -9.82
C TRP A 130 -13.56 -8.61 -11.02
N PHE A 131 -13.98 -9.00 -12.21
CA PHE A 131 -13.69 -8.28 -13.45
C PHE A 131 -14.95 -7.61 -13.96
N VAL A 132 -14.80 -6.35 -14.32
CA VAL A 132 -15.89 -5.48 -14.72
C VAL A 132 -15.55 -4.80 -16.04
N ARG A 133 -16.53 -4.62 -16.92
CA ARG A 133 -16.36 -3.81 -18.12
C ARG A 133 -15.87 -2.39 -17.77
N TRP A 134 -14.71 -1.99 -18.27
CA TRP A 134 -14.08 -0.72 -17.87
C TRP A 134 -14.94 0.49 -18.22
N ASP A 135 -15.59 0.49 -19.38
CA ASP A 135 -16.49 1.56 -19.80
C ASP A 135 -17.68 1.72 -18.85
N ALA A 136 -18.23 0.61 -18.36
CA ALA A 136 -19.34 0.62 -17.40
C ALA A 136 -18.88 1.07 -16.01
N LEU A 137 -17.73 0.57 -15.51
CA LEU A 137 -17.20 0.98 -14.21
C LEU A 137 -16.86 2.47 -14.21
N ARG A 138 -16.20 2.97 -15.26
CA ARG A 138 -15.86 4.38 -15.40
C ARG A 138 -17.10 5.28 -15.39
N ALA A 139 -18.21 4.83 -15.96
CA ALA A 139 -19.48 5.55 -15.90
C ALA A 139 -20.10 5.50 -14.50
N ALA A 140 -20.02 4.36 -13.81
CA ALA A 140 -20.53 4.19 -12.45
C ALA A 140 -19.81 5.08 -11.44
N ILE A 141 -18.49 5.22 -11.55
CA ILE A 141 -17.67 6.01 -10.63
C ILE A 141 -17.57 7.50 -11.00
N ALA A 142 -18.33 7.95 -12.00
CA ALA A 142 -18.25 9.33 -12.51
C ALA A 142 -18.73 10.37 -11.47
N ASP A 143 -19.61 9.96 -10.56
CA ASP A 143 -20.07 10.77 -9.43
C ASP A 143 -19.21 10.62 -8.17
N ASN A 144 -18.05 9.96 -8.31
CA ASN A 144 -17.12 9.69 -7.23
C ASN A 144 -17.72 8.76 -6.14
N THR A 145 -18.67 7.91 -6.49
CA THR A 145 -19.25 6.90 -5.60
C THR A 145 -19.20 5.52 -6.24
N LEU A 146 -18.90 4.50 -5.43
CA LEU A 146 -19.03 3.10 -5.83
C LEU A 146 -19.45 2.25 -4.63
N THR A 147 -20.72 1.95 -4.54
CA THR A 147 -21.27 1.01 -3.56
C THR A 147 -21.23 -0.42 -4.08
N MET A 148 -21.36 -1.40 -3.17
CA MET A 148 -21.56 -2.80 -3.57
C MET A 148 -22.84 -3.00 -4.37
N SER A 149 -23.89 -2.21 -4.14
CA SER A 149 -25.12 -2.26 -4.94
C SER A 149 -24.83 -1.80 -6.36
N GLU A 150 -24.14 -0.68 -6.58
CA GLU A 150 -23.75 -0.25 -7.93
C GLU A 150 -22.83 -1.26 -8.61
N LEU A 151 -21.87 -1.81 -7.87
CA LEU A 151 -20.96 -2.81 -8.39
C LEU A 151 -21.70 -4.10 -8.82
N ASN A 152 -22.74 -4.50 -8.09
CA ASN A 152 -23.55 -5.67 -8.46
C ASN A 152 -24.64 -5.34 -9.51
N ASP A 153 -25.30 -4.19 -9.41
CA ASP A 153 -26.53 -3.84 -10.14
C ASP A 153 -26.25 -3.02 -11.42
N ALA A 154 -25.37 -2.01 -11.36
CA ALA A 154 -25.08 -1.14 -12.49
C ALA A 154 -24.30 -1.88 -13.60
N LEU A 155 -23.47 -2.83 -13.21
CA LEU A 155 -22.59 -3.59 -14.11
C LEU A 155 -23.26 -4.84 -14.69
N PHE A 156 -24.29 -5.35 -14.02
CA PHE A 156 -25.11 -6.46 -14.55
C PHE A 156 -25.89 -6.04 -15.80
N ARG A 157 -26.36 -4.79 -15.86
CA ARG A 157 -27.25 -4.31 -16.93
C ARG A 157 -26.54 -3.79 -18.18
N LEU A 158 -25.24 -3.47 -18.09
CA LEU A 158 -24.51 -2.72 -19.12
C LEU A 158 -23.40 -3.52 -19.83
N ARG A 159 -23.73 -4.62 -20.54
CA ARG A 159 -22.84 -5.32 -21.52
C ARG A 159 -21.96 -6.47 -21.00
N GLY A 160 -22.53 -7.41 -20.26
CA GLY A 160 -21.89 -8.73 -20.03
C GLY A 160 -21.66 -9.13 -18.58
N GLY A 161 -22.12 -8.31 -17.63
CA GLY A 161 -22.08 -8.64 -16.20
C GLY A 161 -20.71 -8.47 -15.55
N VAL A 162 -20.67 -8.79 -14.25
CA VAL A 162 -19.43 -8.91 -13.47
C VAL A 162 -18.95 -10.35 -13.59
N LEU A 163 -17.71 -10.54 -14.04
CA LEU A 163 -17.08 -11.86 -13.99
C LEU A 163 -16.45 -12.01 -12.61
N LYS A 164 -17.09 -12.82 -11.77
CA LYS A 164 -16.58 -13.14 -10.44
C LYS A 164 -15.68 -14.36 -10.52
N GLY A 165 -14.66 -14.39 -9.68
CA GLY A 165 -13.71 -15.46 -9.61
C GLY A 165 -12.95 -15.48 -8.30
N THR A 166 -12.05 -16.45 -8.20
CA THR A 166 -11.17 -16.66 -7.04
C THR A 166 -9.74 -16.83 -7.54
N ALA A 167 -8.83 -15.99 -7.03
CA ALA A 167 -7.41 -16.14 -7.26
C ALA A 167 -6.81 -17.20 -6.33
N SER A 168 -6.22 -18.23 -6.92
CA SER A 168 -5.38 -19.20 -6.21
C SER A 168 -3.97 -18.67 -5.96
N PHE A 169 -3.57 -17.65 -6.72
CA PHE A 169 -2.33 -16.91 -6.54
C PHE A 169 -2.62 -15.42 -6.65
N LEU A 170 -2.17 -14.66 -5.65
CA LEU A 170 -2.10 -13.21 -5.71
C LEU A 170 -0.82 -12.77 -5.03
N LYS A 171 -0.08 -11.86 -5.67
CA LYS A 171 1.01 -11.12 -5.06
C LYS A 171 0.85 -9.65 -5.40
N GLU A 172 0.85 -8.81 -4.39
CA GLU A 172 0.92 -7.36 -4.53
C GLU A 172 2.21 -6.85 -3.85
N THR A 173 2.83 -5.85 -4.44
CA THR A 173 3.92 -5.07 -3.84
C THR A 173 3.59 -3.60 -4.02
N LEU A 174 3.42 -2.92 -2.88
CA LEU A 174 3.09 -1.51 -2.79
C LEU A 174 4.27 -0.76 -2.17
N ARG A 175 4.71 0.30 -2.83
CA ARG A 175 5.60 1.32 -2.27
C ARG A 175 4.85 2.65 -2.39
N PRO A 176 4.19 3.11 -1.32
CA PRO A 176 3.36 4.31 -1.38
C PRO A 176 4.23 5.56 -1.52
N TYR A 177 3.68 6.62 -2.11
CA TYR A 177 4.28 7.95 -2.04
C TYR A 177 4.28 8.43 -0.59
N VAL A 178 5.43 8.93 -0.15
CA VAL A 178 5.63 9.54 1.16
C VAL A 178 6.21 10.92 0.86
N GLY A 179 5.34 11.93 0.86
CA GLY A 179 5.72 13.31 0.55
C GLY A 179 6.43 14.00 1.72
N PRO A 180 7.03 15.17 1.47
CA PRO A 180 7.61 15.98 2.53
C PRO A 180 6.54 16.38 3.57
N GLY A 181 6.80 16.06 4.84
CA GLY A 181 5.91 16.39 5.96
C GLY A 181 5.09 15.22 6.52
N VAL A 182 5.14 14.03 5.92
CA VAL A 182 4.67 12.80 6.56
C VAL A 182 5.75 12.30 7.52
N SER A 183 5.41 12.16 8.81
CA SER A 183 6.32 11.64 9.85
C SER A 183 6.88 10.28 9.42
N GLY A 184 8.21 10.17 9.30
CA GLY A 184 8.89 8.94 8.82
C GLY A 184 10.10 9.18 7.90
N GLY A 185 10.27 10.39 7.37
CA GLY A 185 11.56 10.87 6.84
C GLY A 185 12.03 10.26 5.52
N VAL A 186 11.17 9.58 4.76
CA VAL A 186 11.50 9.18 3.38
C VAL A 186 10.66 10.03 2.44
N GLU A 187 11.31 10.94 1.72
CA GLU A 187 10.72 11.55 0.53
C GLU A 187 10.72 10.48 -0.56
N LEU A 188 9.57 9.81 -0.77
CA LEU A 188 9.40 8.90 -1.89
C LEU A 188 8.84 9.71 -3.05
N GLU A 189 9.67 10.02 -4.04
CA GLU A 189 9.28 10.72 -5.29
C GLU A 189 8.36 9.87 -6.20
N TYR A 190 7.98 8.66 -5.77
CA TYR A 190 7.15 7.76 -6.56
C TYR A 190 6.25 6.85 -5.71
N THR A 191 5.06 6.56 -6.25
CA THR A 191 4.25 5.41 -5.81
C THR A 191 4.44 4.29 -6.82
N MET A 192 4.78 3.10 -6.35
CA MET A 192 4.80 1.90 -7.20
C MET A 192 3.81 0.86 -6.67
N THR A 193 2.92 0.38 -7.54
CA THR A 193 2.07 -0.78 -7.25
C THR A 193 2.32 -1.85 -8.32
N MET A 194 2.72 -3.04 -7.88
CA MET A 194 2.85 -4.21 -8.74
C MET A 194 1.87 -5.27 -8.26
N VAL A 195 1.03 -5.79 -9.14
CA VAL A 195 0.10 -6.88 -8.79
C VAL A 195 0.17 -7.96 -9.84
N GLU A 196 0.21 -9.21 -9.39
CA GLU A 196 0.00 -10.40 -10.22
C GLU A 196 -1.06 -11.27 -9.55
N ALA A 197 -2.05 -11.72 -10.32
CA ALA A 197 -3.02 -12.70 -9.85
C ALA A 197 -3.39 -13.72 -10.93
N ARG A 198 -3.65 -14.95 -10.50
CA ARG A 198 -4.08 -16.06 -11.36
C ARG A 198 -5.14 -16.89 -10.64
N GLY A 199 -6.14 -17.37 -11.37
CA GLY A 199 -7.24 -18.11 -10.76
C GLY A 199 -8.31 -18.60 -11.72
N LEU A 200 -9.49 -18.85 -11.17
CA LEU A 200 -10.66 -19.35 -11.87
C LEU A 200 -11.83 -18.37 -11.73
N LEU A 201 -12.55 -18.17 -12.83
CA LEU A 201 -13.85 -17.51 -12.86
C LEU A 201 -14.96 -18.51 -12.50
N GLU A 202 -16.09 -18.01 -12.03
CA GLU A 202 -17.28 -18.82 -11.69
C GLU A 202 -17.84 -19.57 -12.90
N ASP A 203 -17.60 -19.09 -14.12
CA ASP A 203 -18.00 -19.75 -15.36
C ASP A 203 -17.01 -20.84 -15.84
N GLY A 204 -15.98 -21.13 -15.04
CA GLY A 204 -14.99 -22.18 -15.28
C GLY A 204 -13.78 -21.75 -16.10
N ARG A 205 -13.76 -20.53 -16.67
CA ARG A 205 -12.56 -20.01 -17.34
C ARG A 205 -11.45 -19.72 -16.34
N THR A 206 -10.20 -19.79 -16.81
CA THR A 206 -9.05 -19.30 -16.05
C THR A 206 -8.81 -17.83 -16.33
N PHE A 207 -8.18 -17.13 -15.38
CA PHE A 207 -7.69 -15.77 -15.59
C PHE A 207 -6.23 -15.60 -15.20
N ASP A 208 -5.59 -14.65 -15.87
CA ASP A 208 -4.25 -14.13 -15.56
C ASP A 208 -4.32 -12.59 -15.59
N PHE A 209 -3.86 -11.97 -14.52
CA PHE A 209 -3.87 -10.53 -14.32
C PHE A 209 -2.47 -10.08 -13.89
N GLN A 210 -1.94 -9.07 -14.57
CA GLN A 210 -0.73 -8.36 -14.17
C GLN A 210 -0.98 -6.86 -14.28
N SER A 211 -0.60 -6.10 -13.25
CA SER A 211 -0.58 -4.65 -13.28
C SER A 211 0.74 -4.13 -12.74
N PHE A 212 1.30 -3.17 -13.45
CA PHE A 212 2.39 -2.35 -12.98
C PHE A 212 1.94 -0.90 -13.05
N GLU A 213 2.03 -0.21 -11.94
CA GLU A 213 1.71 1.20 -11.83
C GLU A 213 2.87 1.93 -11.17
N ASN A 214 3.27 3.03 -11.77
CA ASN A 214 4.32 3.90 -11.27
C ASN A 214 3.89 5.36 -11.44
N PHE A 215 3.75 6.07 -10.33
CA PHE A 215 3.56 7.51 -10.29
C PHE A 215 4.90 8.16 -10.04
N GLN A 216 5.35 9.05 -10.92
CA GLN A 216 6.55 9.85 -10.68
C GLN A 216 6.16 11.32 -10.63
N THR A 217 6.66 12.03 -9.62
CA THR A 217 6.59 13.49 -9.57
C THR A 217 7.79 14.05 -10.34
N GLU A 218 7.58 14.58 -11.54
CA GLU A 218 8.62 15.33 -12.26
C GLU A 218 8.22 16.81 -12.32
N LYS A 219 9.00 17.70 -11.69
CA LYS A 219 8.85 19.17 -11.81
C LYS A 219 7.41 19.72 -11.55
N ASN A 220 6.73 19.20 -10.53
CA ASN A 220 5.34 19.51 -10.16
C ASN A 220 4.24 18.90 -11.06
N ASP A 221 4.59 18.07 -12.05
CA ASP A 221 3.65 17.24 -12.78
C ASP A 221 3.74 15.79 -12.28
N ILE A 222 2.59 15.13 -12.16
CA ILE A 222 2.50 13.72 -11.76
C ILE A 222 2.23 12.90 -13.00
N GLU A 223 3.25 12.19 -13.47
CA GLU A 223 3.11 11.26 -14.58
C GLU A 223 2.80 9.87 -14.01
N SER A 224 1.62 9.33 -14.33
CA SER A 224 1.26 7.95 -14.03
C SER A 224 1.53 7.05 -15.23
N LYS A 225 2.36 6.03 -15.07
CA LYS A 225 2.53 4.95 -16.03
C LYS A 225 1.88 3.69 -15.48
N THR A 226 0.74 3.33 -16.06
CA THR A 226 -0.01 2.12 -15.69
C THR A 226 -0.05 1.17 -16.88
N VAL A 227 0.41 -0.06 -16.67
CA VAL A 227 0.34 -1.16 -17.64
C VAL A 227 -0.41 -2.29 -16.98
N THR A 228 -1.61 -2.58 -17.48
CA THR A 228 -2.42 -3.70 -17.02
C THR A 228 -2.68 -4.65 -18.17
N ILE A 229 -2.54 -5.95 -17.88
CA ILE A 229 -2.83 -7.03 -18.81
C ILE A 229 -3.79 -7.99 -18.12
N ILE A 230 -4.94 -8.24 -18.77
CA ILE A 230 -5.94 -9.20 -18.31
C ILE A 230 -6.15 -10.22 -19.42
N ARG A 231 -6.11 -11.51 -19.07
CA ARG A 231 -6.33 -12.61 -20.01
C ARG A 231 -7.31 -13.60 -19.42
N PHE A 232 -8.29 -14.00 -20.21
CA PHE A 232 -9.20 -15.11 -19.91
C PHE A 232 -8.91 -16.26 -20.86
N LYS A 233 -8.88 -17.50 -20.36
CA LYS A 233 -8.72 -18.72 -21.17
C LYS A 233 -9.74 -19.76 -20.78
#